data_AF-A0A4Z0C3Y0-F1
#
_entry.id   AF-A0A4Z0C3Y0-F1
#
_cell.length_a   1.000
_cell.length_b   1.000
_cell.length_c   1.000
_cell.angle_alpha   90.00
_cell.angle_beta   90.00
_cell.angle_gamma   90.00
#
_symmetry.space_group_name_H-M   'P 1'
#
loop_
_entity.id
_entity.type
_entity.pdbx_description
1 polymer ?
#
loop_
_entity_poly.entity_id
_entity_poly.type
_entity_poly.pdbx_seq_one_letter_code
_entity_poly.pdbx_strand_id
1 'polypeptide(L)'
;MALTSQSIAGTVRRKARRAQENVKAAEGELIAANEELKEAMPRRDVEAIAHAAERTLVAEEEVRQAAHELEVVDELLDDGSAGPPAPSGTEGASGEGVRSLLPRLRRRR
;
A
#
# COMPACT_ATOMS: atom_id res chain seq x y z
N MET A 1 -23.86 -8.99 -6.65
CA MET A 1 -23.37 -7.59 -6.63
C MET A 1 -22.14 -7.52 -7.51
N ALA A 2 -22.15 -6.72 -8.58
CA ALA A 2 -20.99 -6.59 -9.47
C ALA A 2 -19.98 -5.61 -8.85
N LEU A 3 -18.73 -6.04 -8.71
CA LEU A 3 -17.61 -5.16 -8.36
C LEU A 3 -17.40 -4.19 -9.52
N THR A 4 -17.88 -2.95 -9.39
CA THR A 4 -17.64 -1.92 -10.40
C THR A 4 -16.27 -1.29 -10.21
N SER A 5 -15.68 -0.78 -11.28
CA SER A 5 -14.39 -0.06 -11.23
C SER A 5 -14.40 1.09 -10.23
N GLN A 6 -15.57 1.72 -10.02
CA GLN A 6 -15.78 2.73 -8.98
C GLN A 6 -15.70 2.18 -7.54
N SER A 7 -16.22 0.99 -7.28
CA SER A 7 -16.10 0.35 -5.96
C SER A 7 -14.66 -0.05 -5.65
N ILE A 8 -13.90 -0.47 -6.67
CA ILE A 8 -12.46 -0.79 -6.56
C ILE A 8 -11.68 0.49 -6.28
N ALA A 9 -11.83 1.54 -7.10
CA ALA A 9 -11.15 2.83 -6.90
C ALA A 9 -11.45 3.46 -5.53
N GLY A 10 -12.70 3.37 -5.05
CA GLY A 10 -13.06 3.83 -3.71
C GLY A 10 -12.40 3.05 -2.58
N THR A 11 -12.21 1.74 -2.75
CA THR A 11 -11.52 0.88 -1.77
C THR A 11 -10.02 1.13 -1.78
N VAL A 12 -9.43 1.27 -2.97
CA VAL A 12 -8.01 1.57 -3.16
C VAL A 12 -7.66 2.94 -2.55
N ARG A 13 -8.46 3.99 -2.78
CA ARG A 13 -8.25 5.31 -2.14
C ARG A 13 -8.32 5.26 -0.61
N ARG A 14 -9.24 4.48 -0.05
CA ARG A 14 -9.31 4.30 1.42
C ARG A 14 -8.08 3.58 1.96
N LYS A 15 -7.58 2.58 1.24
CA LYS A 15 -6.34 1.87 1.61
C LYS A 15 -5.12 2.79 1.51
N ALA A 16 -5.03 3.59 0.45
CA ALA A 16 -3.99 4.62 0.27
C ALA A 16 -3.93 5.58 1.45
N ARG A 17 -5.08 6.14 1.83
CA ARG A 17 -5.17 7.08 2.96
C ARG A 17 -4.72 6.43 4.26
N ARG A 18 -5.15 5.19 4.52
CA ARG A 18 -4.76 4.46 5.73
C ARG A 18 -3.26 4.17 5.75
N ALA A 19 -2.68 3.79 4.62
CA ALA A 19 -1.24 3.57 4.52
C ALA A 19 -0.46 4.88 4.73
N GLN A 20 -0.91 6.02 4.20
CA GLN A 20 -0.33 7.33 4.50
C GLN A 20 -0.41 7.71 5.99
N GLU A 21 -1.55 7.45 6.63
CA GLU A 21 -1.72 7.68 8.07
C GLU A 21 -0.75 6.81 8.89
N ASN A 22 -0.56 5.54 8.49
CA ASN A 22 0.40 4.63 9.12
C ASN A 22 1.86 5.09 8.94
N VAL A 23 2.26 5.50 7.72
CA VAL A 23 3.62 6.04 7.47
C VAL A 23 3.89 7.23 8.39
N LYS A 24 2.95 8.17 8.48
CA LYS A 24 3.11 9.36 9.33
C LYS A 24 3.22 9.02 10.81
N ALA A 25 2.50 7.99 11.27
CA ALA A 25 2.61 7.51 12.65
C ALA A 25 3.99 6.91 12.91
N ALA A 26 4.47 6.03 12.02
CA ALA A 26 5.76 5.38 12.16
C ALA A 26 6.94 6.38 12.04
N GLU A 27 6.83 7.41 11.19
CA GLU A 27 7.79 8.53 11.17
C GLU A 27 7.85 9.26 12.52
N GLY A 28 6.70 9.47 13.17
CA GLY A 28 6.63 10.04 14.51
C GLY A 28 7.33 9.18 15.56
N GLU A 29 7.15 7.87 15.49
CA GLU A 29 7.83 6.92 16.39
C GLU A 29 9.35 6.88 16.17
N LEU A 30 9.80 6.94 14.91
CA LEU A 30 11.23 7.03 14.58
C LEU A 30 11.87 8.31 15.11
N ILE A 31 11.17 9.44 15.04
CA ILE A 31 11.66 10.70 15.61
C ILE A 31 11.80 10.56 17.12
N ALA A 32 10.79 10.03 17.80
CA ALA A 32 10.81 9.85 19.25
C ALA A 32 11.92 8.88 19.70
N ALA A 33 12.08 7.74 19.02
CA ALA A 33 13.13 6.77 19.31
C ALA A 33 14.53 7.38 19.09
N ASN A 34 14.70 8.20 18.05
CA ASN A 34 15.96 8.90 17.81
C ASN A 34 16.27 9.97 18.87
N GLU A 35 15.26 10.67 19.39
CA GLU A 35 15.45 11.60 20.51
C GLU A 35 15.87 10.85 21.78
N GLU A 36 15.22 9.73 22.10
CA GLU A 36 15.58 8.85 23.22
C GLU A 36 17.04 8.35 23.11
N LEU A 37 17.47 7.93 21.90
CA LEU A 37 18.85 7.56 21.60
C LEU A 37 19.85 8.71 21.83
N LYS A 38 19.51 9.92 21.36
CA LYS A 38 20.37 11.11 21.54
C LYS A 38 20.55 11.48 23.02
N GLU A 39 19.55 11.25 23.86
CA GLU A 39 19.62 11.49 25.30
C GLU A 39 20.35 10.36 26.06
N ALA A 40 20.18 9.11 25.62
CA ALA A 40 20.77 7.93 26.26
C ALA A 40 22.27 7.76 25.94
N MET A 41 22.70 8.10 24.71
CA MET A 41 24.09 7.96 24.26
C MET A 41 25.12 8.68 25.16
N PRO A 42 24.93 9.96 25.55
CA PRO A 42 25.86 10.66 26.44
C PRO A 42 25.94 10.04 27.84
N ARG A 43 24.85 9.42 28.31
CA ARG A 43 24.78 8.76 29.62
C ARG A 43 25.36 7.34 29.61
N ARG A 44 25.70 6.80 28.43
CA ARG A 44 26.11 5.40 28.22
C ARG A 44 25.12 4.41 28.82
N ASP A 45 23.85 4.76 28.77
CA ASP A 45 22.77 3.91 29.26
C ASP A 45 22.51 2.80 28.23
N VAL A 46 23.17 1.66 28.42
CA VAL A 46 23.18 0.55 27.46
C VAL A 46 21.79 -0.06 27.29
N GLU A 47 20.98 -0.09 28.36
CA GLU A 47 19.62 -0.62 28.30
C GLU A 47 18.70 0.31 27.51
N ALA A 48 18.76 1.62 27.76
CA ALA A 48 17.99 2.60 27.00
C ALA A 48 18.40 2.63 25.51
N ILE A 49 19.69 2.49 25.20
CA ILE A 49 20.19 2.42 23.83
C ILE A 49 19.67 1.15 23.12
N ALA A 50 19.70 -0.01 23.79
CA ALA A 50 19.22 -1.26 23.23
C ALA A 50 17.70 -1.20 22.96
N HIS A 51 16.92 -0.69 23.92
CA HIS A 51 15.49 -0.51 23.78
C HIS A 51 15.11 0.44 22.64
N ALA A 52 15.79 1.58 22.54
CA ALA A 52 15.55 2.55 21.46
C ALA A 52 15.99 2.02 20.07
N ALA A 53 17.03 1.18 20.02
CA ALA A 53 17.44 0.51 18.79
C ALA A 53 16.40 -0.53 18.33
N GLU A 54 15.85 -1.34 19.23
CA GLU A 54 14.76 -2.28 18.91
C GLU A 54 13.52 -1.56 18.40
N ARG A 55 13.11 -0.46 19.05
CA ARG A 55 11.96 0.35 18.62
C ARG A 55 12.17 0.97 17.25
N THR A 56 13.37 1.45 16.97
CA THR A 56 13.74 1.99 15.65
C THR A 56 13.58 0.93 14.56
N LEU A 57 14.07 -0.30 14.79
CA LEU A 57 13.96 -1.39 13.82
C LEU A 57 12.50 -1.76 13.51
N VAL A 58 11.64 -1.78 14.54
CA VAL A 58 10.20 -2.04 14.36
C VAL A 58 9.56 -0.95 13.51
N ALA A 59 9.80 0.32 13.85
CA ALA A 59 9.22 1.44 13.11
C ALA A 59 9.74 1.51 11.65
N GLU A 60 11.01 1.18 11.40
CA GLU A 60 11.55 1.07 10.04
C GLU A 60 10.86 -0.02 9.21
N GLU A 61 10.56 -1.17 9.80
CA GLU A 61 9.83 -2.26 9.13
C GLU A 61 8.39 -1.83 8.82
N GLU A 62 7.70 -1.16 9.76
CA GLU A 62 6.36 -0.64 9.55
C GLU A 62 6.31 0.41 8.43
N VAL A 63 7.28 1.33 8.38
CA VAL A 63 7.42 2.29 7.27
C VAL A 63 7.62 1.55 5.95
N ARG A 64 8.50 0.55 5.91
CA ARG A 64 8.77 -0.23 4.69
C ARG A 64 7.53 -0.96 4.20
N GLN A 65 6.78 -1.58 5.10
CA GLN A 65 5.54 -2.27 4.77
C GLN A 65 4.49 -1.30 4.25
N ALA A 66 4.32 -0.15 4.91
CA ALA A 66 3.36 0.87 4.48
C ALA A 66 3.75 1.50 3.13
N ALA A 67 5.04 1.68 2.86
CA ALA A 67 5.54 2.12 1.56
C ALA A 67 5.23 1.12 0.45
N HIS A 68 5.45 -0.18 0.70
CA HIS A 68 5.10 -1.23 -0.26
C HIS A 68 3.58 -1.30 -0.51
N GLU A 69 2.77 -1.11 0.53
CA GLU A 69 1.31 -1.05 0.35
C GLU A 69 0.85 0.15 -0.48
N LEU A 70 1.57 1.28 -0.42
CA LEU A 70 1.31 2.45 -1.25
C LEU A 70 1.72 2.22 -2.70
N GLU A 71 2.86 1.57 -2.96
CA GLU A 71 3.32 1.20 -4.29
C GLU A 71 2.30 0.29 -4.99
N VAL A 72 1.82 -0.75 -4.30
CA VAL A 72 0.76 -1.64 -4.82
C VAL A 72 -0.54 -0.89 -5.09
N VAL A 73 -0.88 0.11 -4.26
CA VAL A 73 -2.05 0.96 -4.47
C VAL A 73 -1.88 1.82 -5.73
N ASP A 74 -0.69 2.35 -5.98
CA ASP A 74 -0.37 3.18 -7.15
C ASP A 74 -0.46 2.35 -8.44
N GLU A 75 0.15 1.16 -8.46
CA GLU A 75 0.05 0.20 -9.58
C GLU A 75 -1.41 -0.16 -9.90
N LEU A 76 -2.23 -0.39 -8.87
CA LEU A 76 -3.65 -0.72 -9.05
C LEU A 76 -4.49 0.46 -9.57
N LEU A 77 -4.10 1.70 -9.28
CA LEU A 77 -4.74 2.90 -9.81
C LEU A 77 -4.34 3.15 -11.27
N ASP A 78 -3.07 2.91 -11.60
CA ASP A 78 -2.54 3.04 -12.96
C ASP A 78 -3.12 1.97 -13.90
N ASP A 79 -3.16 0.71 -13.48
CA ASP A 79 -3.81 -0.38 -14.22
C ASP A 79 -5.34 -0.19 -14.34
N GLY A 80 -5.96 0.47 -13.36
CA GLY A 80 -7.37 0.84 -13.39
C GLY A 80 -7.69 2.04 -14.30
N SER A 81 -6.68 2.86 -14.63
CA SER A 81 -6.78 4.01 -15.53
C SER A 81 -6.61 3.63 -17.00
N ALA A 82 -5.91 2.52 -17.28
CA ALA A 82 -5.77 1.92 -18.61
C ALA A 82 -7.02 1.09 -19.01
N GLY A 83 -8.20 1.73 -18.96
CA GLY A 83 -9.39 1.17 -19.62
C GLY A 83 -9.19 1.19 -21.14
N PRO A 84 -9.58 0.13 -21.88
CA PRO A 84 -9.46 0.11 -23.34
C PRO A 84 -10.21 1.30 -23.94
N PRO A 85 -9.70 1.92 -25.04
CA PRO A 85 -10.36 3.05 -25.67
C PRO A 85 -11.80 2.65 -25.98
N ALA A 86 -12.75 3.44 -25.47
CA ALA A 86 -14.17 3.19 -25.65
C ALA A 86 -14.45 2.99 -27.15
N PRO A 87 -14.97 1.82 -27.59
CA PRO A 87 -15.55 1.74 -28.91
C PRO A 87 -16.82 2.59 -28.87
N SER A 88 -16.70 3.77 -29.48
CA SER A 88 -17.79 4.51 -30.06
C SER A 88 -18.80 3.58 -30.73
N GLY A 89 -20.07 3.68 -30.34
CA GLY A 89 -21.19 3.24 -31.15
C GLY A 89 -22.00 2.08 -30.57
N THR A 90 -23.27 2.39 -30.30
CA THR A 90 -24.45 1.57 -30.58
C THR A 90 -24.60 0.19 -29.91
N GLU A 91 -25.62 0.13 -29.05
CA GLU A 91 -26.62 -0.95 -28.94
C GLU A 91 -26.12 -2.41 -28.86
N GLY A 92 -26.35 -3.06 -27.71
CA GLY A 92 -26.42 -4.52 -27.67
C GLY A 92 -26.06 -5.12 -26.32
N ALA A 93 -27.03 -5.80 -25.71
CA ALA A 93 -26.88 -6.55 -24.47
C ALA A 93 -25.97 -7.79 -24.63
N SER A 94 -25.50 -8.28 -23.47
CA SER A 94 -25.13 -9.68 -23.15
C SER A 94 -23.66 -10.13 -23.30
N GLY A 95 -22.98 -10.21 -22.15
CA GLY A 95 -22.46 -11.51 -21.67
C GLY A 95 -21.10 -12.04 -22.15
N GLU A 96 -20.30 -11.32 -22.94
CA GLU A 96 -19.05 -11.89 -23.50
C GLU A 96 -17.76 -11.60 -22.71
N GLY A 97 -17.78 -10.71 -21.72
CA GLY A 97 -16.56 -10.29 -20.98
C GLY A 97 -15.89 -11.38 -20.13
N VAL A 98 -16.59 -12.48 -19.83
CA VAL A 98 -16.04 -13.56 -18.96
C VAL A 98 -15.21 -14.58 -19.77
N ARG A 99 -15.45 -14.71 -21.08
CA ARG A 99 -14.74 -15.68 -21.93
C ARG A 99 -13.33 -15.22 -22.32
N SER A 100 -13.03 -13.93 -22.26
CA SER A 100 -11.70 -13.38 -22.56
C SER A 100 -10.68 -13.56 -21.42
N LEU A 101 -11.13 -13.86 -20.20
CA LEU A 101 -10.26 -14.07 -19.04
C LEU A 101 -9.81 -15.53 -18.85
N LEU A 102 -10.53 -16.49 -19.42
CA LEU A 102 -10.22 -17.92 -19.31
C LEU A 102 -8.91 -18.37 -19.99
N PRO A 103 -8.45 -17.80 -21.11
CA PRO A 103 -7.18 -18.23 -21.73
C PRO A 103 -5.94 -17.87 -20.92
N ARG A 104 -6.00 -16.85 -20.04
CA ARG A 104 -4.83 -16.36 -19.28
C ARG A 104 -4.55 -17.16 -18.01
N LEU A 105 -5.50 -17.95 -17.52
CA LEU A 105 -5.34 -18.82 -16.36
C LEU A 105 -4.76 -20.21 -16.70
N ARG A 106 -4.68 -20.58 -17.98
CA ARG A 106 -4.17 -21.89 -18.42
C ARG A 106 -2.71 -21.90 -18.89
N ARG A 107 -1.98 -20.79 -18.77
CA ARG A 107 -0.57 -20.68 -19.19
C ARG A 107 0.44 -20.58 -18.04
N ARG A 108 0.13 -21.19 -16.89
CA ARG A 108 1.12 -21.57 -15.87
C ARG A 108 0.99 -23.05 -15.53
N ARG A 109 1.48 -23.90 -16.43
CA ARG A 109 2.19 -25.16 -16.13
C ARG A 109 3.14 -25.43 -17.27
#